data_AF-A0A317H0S4-F1
#
_entry.id   AF-A0A317H0S4-F1
#
_cell.length_a   1.000
_cell.length_b   1.000
_cell.length_c   1.000
_cell.angle_alpha   90.00
_cell.angle_beta   90.00
_cell.angle_gamma   90.00
#
_symmetry.space_group_name_H-M   'P 1'
#
loop_
_entity.id
_entity.type
_entity.pdbx_description
1 polymer ?
#
loop_
_entity_poly.entity_id
_entity_poly.type
_entity_poly.pdbx_seq_one_letter_code
_entity_poly.pdbx_strand_id
1 'polypeptide(L)'
;MRSVQKILTLEMVEGSSEIQTWLNQFSDKDRVVATDLLLKLKFVPRDAYSEWLKTTLSGLSENQCGLYAVRKFGKNEDLCLWNASGEMLKRQNLSLGSEDLVRSVIAGLMKSDKSRFLDHPSLNELRDLKVHEIALIDDSIGSGKRVSDYIKIMLTNKTFLSWWSFGWIRFHIVAFARTNEATKIITDEIPGSNHPIRKHRKSEKLNFSSDSIYQTSQLEARWGREFQGIVNLCASQKAIPARRRLGFRGTMSNLVFYHSVPNNIPGMLWHESESWTPLFPSRSVPEWLPTLLDGASLTPRGKGVSDSMLALLQLIKRGIRNQNSLARSLGVDGVFLQQLILSGKKSGFLTSGNRLTKAGVQIIWATQHGSEIEEFDRSLYVPEKWCVDRRTI
;
A
#
# COMPACT_ATOMS: atom_id res chain seq x y z
N MET A 1 -1.42 6.52 18.08
CA MET A 1 -1.16 6.33 16.64
C MET A 1 -1.59 4.92 16.27
N ARG A 2 -2.53 4.75 15.33
CA ARG A 2 -2.85 3.42 14.79
C ARG A 2 -1.59 2.82 14.17
N SER A 3 -1.34 1.53 14.39
CA SER A 3 -0.23 0.83 13.72
C SER A 3 -0.41 0.98 12.21
N VAL A 4 0.54 1.63 11.54
CA VAL A 4 0.57 1.80 10.07
C VAL A 4 0.76 0.44 9.38
N GLN A 5 1.16 -0.57 10.14
CA GLN A 5 1.52 -1.90 9.66
C GLN A 5 0.51 -2.95 10.18
N LYS A 6 0.17 -3.89 9.30
CA LYS A 6 -0.61 -5.10 9.63
C LYS A 6 0.33 -6.31 9.77
N ILE A 7 -0.09 -7.30 10.53
CA ILE A 7 0.65 -8.56 10.76
C ILE A 7 -0.29 -9.74 10.56
N LEU A 8 0.27 -10.90 10.22
CA LEU A 8 -0.48 -12.16 10.20
C LEU A 8 -0.60 -12.71 11.64
N THR A 9 -1.76 -13.23 11.98
CA THR A 9 -1.97 -14.04 13.20
C THR A 9 -1.89 -15.52 12.86
N LEU A 10 -1.73 -16.37 13.88
CA LEU A 10 -1.74 -17.81 13.69
C LEU A 10 -3.08 -18.30 13.11
N GLU A 11 -4.21 -17.77 13.60
CA GLU A 11 -5.54 -18.06 13.10
C GLU A 11 -5.69 -17.72 11.60
N MET A 12 -5.14 -16.58 11.16
CA MET A 12 -5.14 -16.19 9.74
C MET A 12 -4.33 -17.17 8.89
N VAL A 13 -3.18 -17.62 9.39
CA VAL A 13 -2.32 -18.59 8.71
C VAL A 13 -3.03 -19.94 8.59
N GLU A 14 -3.62 -20.44 9.68
CA GLU A 14 -4.33 -21.73 9.71
C GLU A 14 -5.61 -21.70 8.87
N GLY A 15 -6.32 -20.57 8.85
CA GLY A 15 -7.60 -20.41 8.15
C GLY A 15 -7.51 -20.09 6.65
N SER A 16 -6.34 -19.74 6.11
CA SER A 16 -6.17 -19.41 4.68
C SER A 16 -5.71 -20.62 3.87
N SER A 17 -6.55 -21.05 2.91
CA SER A 17 -6.21 -22.15 1.99
C SER A 17 -4.99 -21.82 1.11
N GLU A 18 -4.79 -20.55 0.77
CA GLU A 18 -3.66 -20.08 -0.02
C GLU A 18 -2.35 -20.19 0.78
N ILE A 19 -2.36 -19.77 2.05
CA ILE A 19 -1.20 -19.91 2.93
C ILE A 19 -0.91 -21.39 3.20
N GLN A 20 -1.93 -22.21 3.45
CA GLN A 20 -1.75 -23.65 3.65
C GLN A 20 -1.19 -24.34 2.40
N THR A 21 -1.63 -23.94 1.21
CA THR A 21 -1.06 -24.44 -0.06
C THR A 21 0.42 -24.10 -0.16
N TRP A 22 0.80 -22.87 0.21
CA TRP A 22 2.21 -22.47 0.24
C TRP A 22 3.02 -23.27 1.28
N LEU A 23 2.49 -23.46 2.49
CA LEU A 23 3.12 -24.24 3.57
C LEU A 23 3.28 -25.72 3.22
N ASN A 24 2.37 -26.29 2.42
CA ASN A 24 2.43 -27.69 2.02
C ASN A 24 3.62 -28.03 1.11
N GLN A 25 4.31 -27.02 0.55
CA GLN A 25 5.57 -27.20 -0.18
C GLN A 25 6.78 -27.50 0.72
N PHE A 26 6.62 -27.36 2.05
CA PHE A 26 7.67 -27.63 3.03
C PHE A 26 7.49 -28.99 3.72
N SER A 27 8.60 -29.54 4.22
CA SER A 27 8.59 -30.71 5.10
C SER A 27 7.90 -30.38 6.44
N ASP A 28 7.40 -31.39 7.15
CA ASP A 28 6.68 -31.18 8.41
C ASP A 28 7.50 -30.39 9.45
N LYS A 29 8.81 -30.66 9.51
CA LYS A 29 9.75 -29.93 10.39
C LYS A 29 9.90 -28.47 9.97
N ASP A 30 9.96 -28.21 8.67
CA ASP A 30 10.17 -26.86 8.12
C ASP A 30 8.90 -26.01 8.15
N ARG A 31 7.70 -26.62 8.13
CA ARG A 31 6.41 -25.91 8.21
C ARG A 31 6.27 -25.04 9.45
N VAL A 32 6.79 -25.51 10.59
CA VAL A 32 6.78 -24.73 11.85
C VAL A 32 7.61 -23.45 11.69
N VAL A 33 8.81 -23.56 11.11
CA VAL A 33 9.70 -22.42 10.88
C VAL A 33 9.15 -21.49 9.79
N ALA A 34 8.54 -22.05 8.74
CA ALA A 34 7.89 -21.29 7.68
C ALA A 34 6.68 -20.50 8.21
N THR A 35 5.94 -21.07 9.16
CA THR A 35 4.84 -20.39 9.87
C THR A 35 5.37 -19.23 10.70
N ASP A 36 6.43 -19.44 11.50
CA ASP A 36 7.04 -18.34 12.27
C ASP A 36 7.54 -17.22 11.33
N LEU A 37 8.16 -17.57 10.20
CA LEU A 37 8.55 -16.61 9.15
C LEU A 37 7.36 -15.74 8.70
N LEU A 38 6.20 -16.34 8.38
CA LEU A 38 5.02 -15.58 7.97
C LEU A 38 4.51 -14.63 9.06
N LEU A 39 4.52 -15.07 10.32
CA LEU A 39 4.08 -14.25 11.47
C LEU A 39 5.00 -13.04 11.74
N LYS A 40 6.24 -13.05 11.24
CA LYS A 40 7.15 -11.89 11.33
C LYS A 40 6.99 -10.91 10.18
N LEU A 41 6.19 -11.21 9.16
CA LEU A 41 5.96 -10.26 8.06
C LEU A 41 5.11 -9.08 8.52
N LYS A 42 5.50 -7.90 8.06
CA LYS A 42 4.86 -6.62 8.31
C LYS A 42 4.33 -6.07 6.99
N PHE A 43 3.04 -5.78 6.94
CA PHE A 43 2.35 -5.35 5.74
C PHE A 43 2.00 -3.88 5.81
N VAL A 44 2.32 -3.12 4.77
CA VAL A 44 2.04 -1.69 4.67
C VAL A 44 0.94 -1.48 3.61
N PRO A 45 -0.29 -1.13 4.04
CA PRO A 45 -1.37 -0.76 3.12
C PRO A 45 -1.03 0.52 2.34
N ARG A 46 -1.61 0.65 1.13
CA ARG A 46 -1.37 1.83 0.26
C ARG A 46 -1.83 3.14 0.90
N ASP A 47 -2.99 3.12 1.54
CA ASP A 47 -3.58 4.29 2.19
C ASP A 47 -2.75 4.70 3.41
N ALA A 48 -2.33 3.72 4.20
CA ALA A 48 -1.46 3.94 5.36
C ALA A 48 -0.12 4.56 4.97
N TYR A 49 0.51 4.06 3.89
CA TYR A 49 1.71 4.67 3.30
C TYR A 49 1.47 6.10 2.81
N SER A 50 0.36 6.32 2.12
CA SER A 50 0.01 7.61 1.52
C SER A 50 -0.29 8.67 2.59
N GLU A 51 -1.00 8.31 3.65
CA GLU A 51 -1.28 9.15 4.81
C GLU A 51 0.01 9.50 5.56
N TRP A 52 0.87 8.50 5.80
CA TRP A 52 2.19 8.71 6.40
C TRP A 52 3.04 9.68 5.57
N LEU A 53 3.11 9.48 4.25
CA LEU A 53 3.92 10.31 3.37
C LEU A 53 3.41 11.75 3.34
N LYS A 54 2.09 11.97 3.22
CA LYS A 54 1.48 13.30 3.27
C LYS A 54 1.77 14.01 4.59
N THR A 55 1.64 13.30 5.71
CA THR A 55 1.93 13.83 7.05
C THR A 55 3.40 14.22 7.18
N THR A 56 4.30 13.34 6.72
CA THR A 56 5.75 13.58 6.75
C THR A 56 6.13 14.79 5.90
N LEU A 57 5.64 14.87 4.65
CA LEU A 57 5.92 15.99 3.75
C LEU A 57 5.38 17.32 4.29
N SER A 58 4.17 17.31 4.87
CA SER A 58 3.57 18.51 5.48
C SER A 58 4.39 19.04 6.65
N GLY A 59 5.12 18.18 7.35
CA GLY A 59 5.99 18.54 8.48
C GLY A 59 7.46 18.82 8.13
N LEU A 60 7.89 18.71 6.87
CA LEU A 60 9.32 18.87 6.50
C LEU A 60 9.84 20.30 6.66
N SER A 61 9.07 21.28 6.19
CA SER A 61 9.49 22.69 6.16
C SER A 61 8.30 23.61 5.98
N GLU A 62 8.35 24.79 6.60
CA GLU A 62 7.41 25.88 6.32
C GLU A 62 7.68 26.55 4.97
N ASN A 63 8.92 26.45 4.47
CA ASN A 63 9.33 27.04 3.19
C ASN A 63 8.86 26.21 1.99
N GLN A 64 8.90 26.82 0.82
CA GLN A 64 8.64 26.10 -0.43
C GLN A 64 9.63 24.95 -0.64
N CYS A 65 9.11 23.80 -1.07
CA CYS A 65 9.87 22.57 -1.23
C CYS A 65 9.61 21.91 -2.59
N GLY A 66 10.68 21.58 -3.31
CA GLY A 66 10.62 20.78 -4.54
C GLY A 66 10.55 19.29 -4.21
N LEU A 67 9.52 18.60 -4.69
CA LEU A 67 9.29 17.19 -4.42
C LEU A 67 9.70 16.34 -5.64
N TYR A 68 10.59 15.37 -5.43
CA TYR A 68 11.02 14.45 -6.47
C TYR A 68 10.82 13.00 -6.03
N ALA A 69 10.07 12.24 -6.82
CA ALA A 69 10.06 10.79 -6.75
C ALA A 69 11.37 10.24 -7.31
N VAL A 70 12.10 9.49 -6.49
CA VAL A 70 13.38 8.92 -6.88
C VAL A 70 13.16 7.79 -7.88
N ARG A 71 13.82 7.89 -9.05
CA ARG A 71 13.77 6.87 -10.11
C ARG A 71 15.13 6.22 -10.34
N LYS A 72 15.13 5.07 -11.02
CA LYS A 72 16.37 4.46 -11.55
C LYS A 72 16.67 5.07 -12.91
N PHE A 73 17.92 5.43 -13.13
CA PHE A 73 18.40 5.82 -14.44
C PHE A 73 19.01 4.62 -15.17
N GLY A 74 18.74 4.52 -16.47
CA GLY A 74 19.35 3.51 -17.34
C GLY A 74 20.84 3.77 -17.56
N LYS A 75 21.59 2.72 -17.93
CA LYS A 75 23.04 2.85 -18.23
C LYS A 75 23.36 3.79 -19.40
N ASN A 76 22.36 4.06 -20.26
CA ASN A 76 22.48 4.87 -21.47
C ASN A 76 21.65 6.17 -21.39
N GLU A 77 21.14 6.53 -20.21
CA GLU A 77 20.40 7.78 -20.03
C GLU A 77 21.37 8.93 -19.75
N ASP A 78 20.97 10.15 -20.15
CA ASP A 78 21.72 11.37 -19.92
C ASP A 78 22.12 11.50 -18.44
N LEU A 79 23.39 11.84 -18.21
CA LEU A 79 24.02 11.90 -16.88
C LEU A 79 23.56 13.10 -16.02
N CYS A 80 22.52 13.83 -16.42
CA CYS A 80 22.01 15.03 -15.76
C CYS A 80 20.47 15.00 -15.69
N LEU A 81 19.88 15.42 -14.56
CA LEU A 81 18.42 15.38 -14.37
C LEU A 81 17.68 16.37 -15.30
N TRP A 82 18.32 17.51 -15.56
CA TRP A 82 17.80 18.59 -16.38
C TRP A 82 18.54 18.69 -17.71
N ASN A 83 17.83 19.03 -18.78
CA ASN A 83 18.42 19.33 -20.08
C ASN A 83 19.19 20.67 -20.04
N ALA A 84 19.81 21.05 -21.17
CA ALA A 84 20.56 22.29 -21.29
C ALA A 84 19.72 23.56 -20.99
N SER A 85 18.41 23.50 -21.23
CA SER A 85 17.46 24.59 -20.94
C SER A 85 16.99 24.61 -19.47
N GLY A 86 17.41 23.64 -18.66
CA GLY A 86 17.00 23.50 -17.26
C GLY A 86 15.68 22.77 -17.06
N GLU A 87 15.07 22.22 -18.12
CA GLU A 87 13.83 21.45 -18.01
C GLU A 87 14.11 20.00 -17.61
N MET A 88 13.17 19.40 -16.88
CA MET A 88 13.24 18.01 -16.47
C MET A 88 13.23 17.05 -17.66
N LEU A 89 14.17 16.10 -17.68
CA LEU A 89 14.19 15.06 -18.70
C LEU A 89 12.98 14.13 -18.57
N LYS A 90 12.27 13.95 -19.70
CA LYS A 90 11.11 13.06 -19.80
C LYS A 90 11.48 11.65 -19.37
N ARG A 91 10.61 11.06 -18.56
CA ARG A 91 10.72 9.67 -18.13
C ARG A 91 10.42 8.73 -19.30
N GLN A 92 11.04 7.55 -19.33
CA GLN A 92 10.57 6.46 -20.17
C GLN A 92 9.18 5.98 -19.70
N ASN A 93 8.24 5.76 -20.63
CA ASN A 93 6.84 5.42 -20.35
C ASN A 93 6.60 4.00 -19.78
N LEU A 94 7.58 3.41 -19.10
CA LEU A 94 7.43 2.11 -18.45
C LEU A 94 6.89 2.30 -17.03
N SER A 95 5.91 1.48 -16.63
CA SER A 95 5.43 1.42 -15.25
C SER A 95 6.57 0.96 -14.33
N LEU A 96 6.91 1.77 -13.31
CA LEU A 96 8.07 1.55 -12.44
C LEU A 96 7.68 1.17 -11.01
N GLY A 97 6.41 0.82 -10.78
CA GLY A 97 5.93 0.28 -9.51
C GLY A 97 5.80 1.37 -8.44
N SER A 98 6.73 1.42 -7.48
CA SER A 98 6.65 2.32 -6.32
C SER A 98 6.76 3.81 -6.66
N GLU A 99 7.50 4.15 -7.72
CA GLU A 99 7.60 5.53 -8.21
C GLU A 99 6.23 6.09 -8.62
N ASP A 100 5.42 5.30 -9.31
CA ASP A 100 4.11 5.74 -9.80
C ASP A 100 3.14 6.04 -8.64
N LEU A 101 3.20 5.24 -7.57
CA LEU A 101 2.45 5.54 -6.34
C LEU A 101 2.96 6.84 -5.70
N VAL A 102 4.27 7.00 -5.53
CA VAL A 102 4.85 8.22 -4.94
C VAL A 102 4.40 9.46 -5.69
N ARG A 103 4.46 9.43 -7.03
CA ARG A 103 3.99 10.54 -7.88
C ARG A 103 2.50 10.79 -7.73
N SER A 104 1.69 9.74 -7.65
CA SER A 104 0.24 9.87 -7.38
C SER A 104 -0.02 10.57 -6.04
N VAL A 105 0.74 10.22 -4.99
CA VAL A 105 0.62 10.86 -3.67
C VAL A 105 1.06 12.32 -3.71
N ILE A 106 2.19 12.64 -4.38
CA ILE A 106 2.66 14.01 -4.59
C ILE A 106 1.58 14.84 -5.31
N ALA A 107 1.03 14.33 -6.42
CA ALA A 107 -0.03 15.01 -7.16
C ALA A 107 -1.28 15.25 -6.31
N GLY A 108 -1.62 14.29 -5.43
CA GLY A 108 -2.69 14.45 -4.44
C GLY A 108 -2.39 15.56 -3.43
N LEU A 109 -1.16 15.63 -2.92
CA LEU A 109 -0.72 16.68 -1.99
C LEU A 109 -0.74 18.06 -2.65
N MET A 110 -0.40 18.17 -3.95
CA MET A 110 -0.41 19.45 -4.67
C MET A 110 -1.81 20.01 -4.79
N LYS A 111 -2.85 19.16 -4.81
CA LYS A 111 -4.24 19.61 -4.83
C LYS A 111 -4.64 20.25 -3.49
N SER A 112 -4.11 19.77 -2.38
CA SER A 112 -4.41 20.29 -1.04
C SER A 112 -3.55 21.47 -0.61
N ASP A 113 -2.30 21.58 -1.07
CA ASP A 113 -1.38 22.67 -0.73
C ASP A 113 -0.51 23.06 -1.94
N LYS A 114 -1.05 23.98 -2.75
CA LYS A 114 -0.39 24.49 -3.96
C LYS A 114 0.72 25.50 -3.70
N SER A 115 0.79 26.04 -2.48
CA SER A 115 1.64 27.19 -2.17
C SER A 115 3.04 26.77 -1.73
N ARG A 116 3.13 25.64 -1.00
CA ARG A 116 4.36 25.18 -0.35
C ARG A 116 5.13 24.15 -1.15
N PHE A 117 4.52 23.48 -2.12
CA PHE A 117 5.15 22.36 -2.78
C PHE A 117 5.14 22.49 -4.30
N LEU A 118 6.21 21.99 -4.91
CA LEU A 118 6.36 21.92 -6.36
C LEU A 118 6.56 20.47 -6.78
N ASP A 119 5.78 20.00 -7.75
CA ASP A 119 5.85 18.64 -8.28
C ASP A 119 6.97 18.54 -9.33
N HIS A 120 8.11 17.97 -8.92
CA HIS A 120 9.31 17.80 -9.74
C HIS A 120 9.71 19.05 -10.55
N PRO A 121 9.98 20.19 -9.89
CA PRO A 121 10.26 21.44 -10.59
C PRO A 121 11.50 21.34 -11.49
N SER A 122 11.47 22.11 -12.58
CA SER A 122 12.63 22.44 -13.40
C SER A 122 13.66 23.26 -12.63
N LEU A 123 14.88 23.33 -13.15
CA LEU A 123 15.93 24.15 -12.55
C LEU A 123 15.56 25.65 -12.56
N ASN A 124 14.83 26.11 -13.59
CA ASN A 124 14.37 27.48 -13.68
C ASN A 124 13.29 27.79 -12.63
N GLU A 125 12.33 26.88 -12.42
CA GLU A 125 11.34 27.04 -11.35
C GLU A 125 12.01 27.11 -9.97
N LEU A 126 12.99 26.25 -9.70
CA LEU A 126 13.76 26.30 -8.46
C LEU A 126 14.46 27.66 -8.29
N ARG A 127 15.05 28.21 -9.35
CA ARG A 127 15.74 29.51 -9.33
C ARG A 127 14.76 30.65 -9.09
N ASP A 128 13.70 30.72 -9.88
CA ASP A 128 12.80 31.86 -9.97
C ASP A 128 11.96 31.97 -8.69
N LEU A 129 11.59 30.83 -8.10
CA LEU A 129 10.89 30.75 -6.81
C LEU A 129 11.83 30.66 -5.60
N LYS A 130 13.16 30.63 -5.80
CA LYS A 130 14.18 30.52 -4.74
C LYS A 130 13.96 29.33 -3.81
N VAL A 131 13.65 28.18 -4.39
CA VAL A 131 13.35 26.95 -3.67
C VAL A 131 14.64 26.25 -3.28
N HIS A 132 14.86 26.15 -1.97
CA HIS A 132 16.10 25.64 -1.38
C HIS A 132 15.93 24.28 -0.69
N GLU A 133 14.69 23.90 -0.38
CA GLU A 133 14.35 22.61 0.24
C GLU A 133 13.98 21.61 -0.86
N ILE A 134 14.67 20.47 -0.92
CA ILE A 134 14.45 19.45 -1.95
C ILE A 134 14.14 18.12 -1.29
N ALA A 135 12.91 17.63 -1.42
CA ALA A 135 12.53 16.31 -0.92
C ALA A 135 12.73 15.24 -1.99
N LEU A 136 13.50 14.20 -1.65
CA LEU A 136 13.74 13.02 -2.47
C LEU A 136 13.00 11.84 -1.85
N ILE A 137 12.00 11.32 -2.56
CA ILE A 137 11.00 10.40 -2.00
C ILE A 137 11.12 9.02 -2.66
N ASP A 138 11.24 7.98 -1.85
CA ASP A 138 11.21 6.57 -2.26
C ASP A 138 10.36 5.78 -1.25
N ASP A 139 9.82 4.62 -1.60
CA ASP A 139 9.04 3.82 -0.63
C ASP A 139 9.96 3.08 0.36
N SER A 140 11.07 2.54 -0.14
CA SER A 140 12.08 1.87 0.67
C SER A 140 13.51 2.08 0.18
N ILE A 141 14.39 2.44 1.11
CA ILE A 141 15.81 2.65 0.88
C ILE A 141 16.62 1.51 1.52
N GLY A 142 16.99 0.53 0.69
CA GLY A 142 17.84 -0.59 1.08
C GLY A 142 19.31 -0.20 1.23
N SER A 143 20.06 -0.08 0.13
CA SER A 143 21.49 0.26 0.17
C SER A 143 21.80 1.75 0.05
N GLY A 144 20.80 2.60 -0.19
CA GLY A 144 21.01 4.03 -0.46
C GLY A 144 21.50 4.39 -1.88
N LYS A 145 21.99 3.41 -2.65
CA LYS A 145 22.63 3.63 -3.96
C LYS A 145 21.75 4.38 -4.97
N ARG A 146 20.45 4.09 -5.02
CA ARG A 146 19.53 4.77 -5.94
C ARG A 146 19.42 6.26 -5.63
N VAL A 147 19.29 6.60 -4.35
CA VAL A 147 19.19 7.99 -3.89
C VAL A 147 20.52 8.71 -4.09
N SER A 148 21.66 8.08 -3.77
CA SER A 148 22.98 8.68 -3.98
C SER A 148 23.25 8.93 -5.46
N ASP A 149 22.88 8.00 -6.35
CA ASP A 149 22.99 8.18 -7.80
C ASP A 149 22.07 9.30 -8.31
N TYR A 150 20.85 9.38 -7.80
CA TYR A 150 19.91 10.45 -8.15
C TYR A 150 20.47 11.84 -7.77
N ILE A 151 21.02 11.98 -6.56
CA ILE A 151 21.67 13.22 -6.11
C ILE A 151 22.90 13.54 -6.97
N LYS A 152 23.74 12.54 -7.29
CA LYS A 152 24.91 12.74 -8.16
C LYS A 152 24.50 13.28 -9.53
N ILE A 153 23.43 12.73 -10.11
CA ILE A 153 22.88 13.17 -11.40
C ILE A 153 22.34 14.60 -11.34
N MET A 154 21.67 15.00 -10.25
CA MET A 154 21.28 16.40 -10.02
C MET A 154 22.52 17.32 -9.96
N LEU A 155 23.55 16.88 -9.25
CA LEU A 155 24.79 17.64 -9.05
C LEU A 155 25.74 17.63 -10.25
N THR A 156 25.42 16.92 -11.34
CA THR A 156 26.11 17.07 -12.62
C THR A 156 25.85 18.47 -13.21
N ASN A 157 24.70 19.07 -12.93
CA ASN A 157 24.40 20.43 -13.37
C ASN A 157 25.23 21.45 -12.58
N LYS A 158 26.05 22.26 -13.28
CA LYS A 158 26.97 23.23 -12.67
C LYS A 158 26.27 24.27 -11.79
N THR A 159 25.09 24.74 -12.18
CA THR A 159 24.33 25.73 -11.42
C THR A 159 23.82 25.12 -10.12
N PHE A 160 23.21 23.94 -10.20
CA PHE A 160 22.71 23.24 -9.01
C PHE A 160 23.85 22.81 -8.07
N LEU A 161 24.99 22.36 -8.63
CA LEU A 161 26.21 22.07 -7.87
C LEU A 161 26.77 23.30 -7.14
N SER A 162 26.70 24.47 -7.77
CA SER A 162 27.06 25.74 -7.14
C SER A 162 26.19 26.01 -5.91
N TRP A 163 24.86 25.94 -6.05
CA TRP A 163 23.92 26.13 -4.94
C TRP A 163 24.16 25.14 -3.80
N TRP A 164 24.42 23.88 -4.13
CA TRP A 164 24.81 22.86 -3.15
C TRP A 164 26.12 23.23 -2.42
N SER A 165 27.14 23.68 -3.15
CA SER A 165 28.45 24.02 -2.59
C SER A 165 28.40 25.27 -1.68
N PHE A 166 27.57 26.25 -2.03
CA PHE A 166 27.30 27.44 -1.21
C PHE A 166 26.34 27.18 -0.04
N GLY A 167 25.83 25.95 0.11
CA GLY A 167 24.96 25.57 1.21
C GLY A 167 23.53 26.09 1.12
N TRP A 168 23.09 26.45 -0.09
CA TRP A 168 21.71 26.90 -0.32
C TRP A 168 20.74 25.72 -0.37
N ILE A 169 21.16 24.59 -0.93
CA ILE A 169 20.30 23.41 -1.05
C ILE A 169 20.37 22.53 0.20
N ARG A 170 19.21 22.16 0.71
CA ARG A 170 19.01 21.11 1.72
C ARG A 170 18.18 19.98 1.13
N PHE A 171 18.65 18.75 1.29
CA PHE A 171 17.92 17.56 0.87
C PHE A 171 17.17 16.94 2.05
N HIS A 172 15.91 16.60 1.81
CA HIS A 172 15.08 15.78 2.70
C HIS A 172 14.87 14.42 2.05
N ILE A 173 15.59 13.41 2.51
CA ILE A 173 15.45 12.03 2.03
C ILE A 173 14.30 11.39 2.80
N VAL A 174 13.20 11.13 2.12
CA VAL A 174 11.97 10.59 2.70
C VAL A 174 11.74 9.18 2.18
N ALA A 175 11.69 8.22 3.08
CA ALA A 175 11.26 6.87 2.74
C ALA A 175 10.62 6.15 3.91
N PHE A 176 9.58 5.37 3.64
CA PHE A 176 8.84 4.69 4.70
C PHE A 176 9.75 3.75 5.49
N ALA A 177 10.57 2.97 4.78
CA ALA A 177 11.55 2.09 5.38
C ALA A 177 12.97 2.38 4.88
N ARG A 178 13.94 2.56 5.78
CA ARG A 178 15.36 2.66 5.42
C ARG A 178 16.26 1.81 6.30
N THR A 179 17.40 1.43 5.73
CA THR A 179 18.49 0.90 6.55
C THR A 179 19.32 2.01 7.18
N ASN A 180 19.99 1.72 8.31
CA ASN A 180 20.97 2.65 8.89
C ASN A 180 22.20 2.80 7.99
N GLU A 181 22.63 1.72 7.34
CA GLU A 181 23.78 1.71 6.44
C GLU A 181 23.55 2.64 5.24
N ALA A 182 22.30 2.75 4.75
CA ALA A 182 21.97 3.64 3.64
C ALA A 182 22.28 5.11 3.93
N THR A 183 22.04 5.60 5.15
CA THR A 183 22.35 7.00 5.50
C THR A 183 23.84 7.30 5.38
N LYS A 184 24.68 6.37 5.83
CA LYS A 184 26.13 6.47 5.68
C LYS A 184 26.53 6.45 4.21
N ILE A 185 26.06 5.46 3.45
CA ILE A 185 26.36 5.32 2.02
C ILE A 185 25.95 6.58 1.24
N ILE A 186 24.73 7.08 1.45
CA ILE A 186 24.25 8.30 0.78
C ILE A 186 25.15 9.48 1.13
N THR A 187 25.44 9.68 2.42
CA THR A 187 26.27 10.80 2.86
C THR A 187 27.69 10.71 2.30
N ASP A 188 28.29 9.53 2.29
CA ASP A 188 29.68 9.30 1.86
C ASP A 188 29.81 9.44 0.34
N GLU A 189 28.84 8.93 -0.42
CA GLU A 189 28.91 8.89 -1.88
C GLU A 189 28.65 10.24 -2.58
N ILE A 190 27.89 11.16 -1.96
CA ILE A 190 27.55 12.42 -2.63
C ILE A 190 28.73 13.42 -2.66
N PRO A 191 28.82 14.28 -3.70
CA PRO A 191 29.81 15.35 -3.81
C PRO A 191 29.84 16.29 -2.60
N GLY A 192 31.04 16.71 -2.21
CA GLY A 192 31.28 17.60 -1.07
C GLY A 192 32.12 16.94 0.02
N SER A 193 32.34 17.66 1.12
CA SER A 193 33.23 17.24 2.20
C SER A 193 32.60 17.50 3.58
N ASN A 194 32.90 16.62 4.53
CA ASN A 194 32.57 16.79 5.96
C ASN A 194 33.79 17.23 6.78
N HIS A 195 34.85 17.70 6.13
CA HIS A 195 36.04 18.17 6.84
C HIS A 195 35.67 19.34 7.77
N PRO A 196 36.19 19.40 9.01
CA PRO A 196 35.76 20.39 9.99
C PRO A 196 35.85 21.85 9.56
N ILE A 197 36.84 22.19 8.73
CA ILE A 197 37.09 23.53 8.16
C ILE A 197 36.01 23.96 7.15
N ARG A 198 35.22 23.04 6.59
CA ARG A 198 34.17 23.39 5.63
C ARG A 198 33.07 24.16 6.34
N LYS A 199 32.76 25.36 5.82
CA LYS A 199 31.64 26.20 6.29
C LYS A 199 30.28 25.50 6.15
N HIS A 200 30.11 24.73 5.06
CA HIS A 200 28.89 23.99 4.78
C HIS A 200 29.26 22.52 4.57
N ARG A 201 29.12 21.70 5.61
CA ARG A 201 29.44 20.27 5.51
C ARG A 201 28.32 19.57 4.74
N LYS A 202 28.66 18.53 3.97
CA LYS A 202 27.63 17.82 3.20
C LYS A 202 26.58 17.15 4.08
N SER A 203 26.98 16.61 5.24
CA SER A 203 26.06 15.96 6.18
C SER A 203 25.05 16.91 6.81
N GLU A 204 25.40 18.19 7.01
CA GLU A 204 24.53 19.20 7.63
C GLU A 204 23.37 19.62 6.70
N LYS A 205 23.46 19.27 5.42
CA LYS A 205 22.47 19.60 4.40
C LYS A 205 21.57 18.42 4.06
N LEU A 206 21.65 17.32 4.80
CA LEU A 206 20.85 16.11 4.60
C LEU A 206 19.98 15.86 5.82
N ASN A 207 18.68 15.77 5.60
CA ASN A 207 17.70 15.32 6.59
C ASN A 207 17.11 13.99 6.13
N PHE A 208 16.88 13.06 7.06
CA PHE A 208 16.30 11.75 6.77
C PHE A 208 15.02 11.56 7.57
N SER A 209 13.93 11.24 6.88
CA SER A 209 12.62 10.98 7.49
C SER A 209 12.12 9.60 7.11
N SER A 210 11.88 8.75 8.11
CA SER A 210 11.42 7.37 7.94
C SER A 210 10.57 6.90 9.10
N ASP A 211 9.54 6.10 8.81
CA ASP A 211 8.74 5.40 9.82
C ASP A 211 9.51 4.21 10.41
N SER A 212 10.10 3.40 9.53
CA SER A 212 10.79 2.17 9.87
C SER A 212 12.29 2.28 9.58
N ILE A 213 13.11 2.21 10.63
CA ILE A 213 14.57 2.22 10.52
C ILE A 213 15.11 0.91 11.07
N TYR A 214 15.96 0.23 10.30
CA TYR A 214 16.53 -1.05 10.73
C TYR A 214 18.00 -1.19 10.32
N GLN A 215 18.75 -2.04 11.03
CA GLN A 215 20.13 -2.40 10.67
C GLN A 215 20.13 -3.74 9.95
N THR A 216 20.90 -3.87 8.87
CA THR A 216 20.88 -5.09 8.06
C THR A 216 21.34 -6.31 8.87
N SER A 217 22.31 -6.13 9.76
CA SER A 217 22.85 -7.17 10.64
C SER A 217 21.93 -7.59 11.80
N GLN A 218 21.01 -6.73 12.24
CA GLN A 218 20.13 -7.00 13.39
C GLN A 218 18.91 -7.85 12.99
N LEU A 219 19.16 -9.10 12.61
CA LEU A 219 18.10 -10.03 12.18
C LEU A 219 17.15 -10.39 13.32
N GLU A 220 17.65 -10.54 14.54
CA GLU A 220 16.83 -10.85 15.72
C GLU A 220 15.69 -9.83 15.93
N ALA A 221 15.95 -8.54 15.73
CA ALA A 221 14.93 -7.50 15.87
C ALA A 221 13.80 -7.60 14.81
N ARG A 222 14.07 -8.23 13.66
CA ARG A 222 13.09 -8.44 12.59
C ARG A 222 12.40 -9.79 12.66
N TRP A 223 13.17 -10.82 13.00
CA TRP A 223 12.76 -12.23 12.85
C TRP A 223 12.63 -12.97 14.18
N GLY A 224 12.91 -12.30 15.31
CA GLY A 224 12.86 -12.89 16.65
C GLY A 224 14.13 -13.65 17.03
N ARG A 225 14.16 -14.18 18.27
CA ARG A 225 15.33 -14.90 18.83
C ARG A 225 15.72 -16.12 18.01
N GLU A 226 14.74 -16.82 17.45
CA GLU A 226 14.93 -18.03 16.65
C GLU A 226 15.22 -17.74 15.16
N PHE A 227 15.67 -16.52 14.82
CA PHE A 227 15.89 -16.10 13.43
C PHE A 227 16.84 -17.03 12.65
N GLN A 228 17.76 -17.71 13.33
CA GLN A 228 18.70 -18.63 12.68
C GLN A 228 17.97 -19.78 11.99
N GLY A 229 16.86 -20.28 12.56
CA GLY A 229 16.01 -21.29 11.93
C GLY A 229 15.43 -20.77 10.62
N ILE A 230 14.88 -19.54 10.63
CA ILE A 230 14.32 -18.87 9.46
C ILE A 230 15.40 -18.65 8.38
N VAL A 231 16.60 -18.19 8.76
CA VAL A 231 17.72 -17.99 7.82
C VAL A 231 18.13 -19.32 7.19
N ASN A 232 18.26 -20.38 7.99
CA ASN A 232 18.64 -21.71 7.50
C ASN A 232 17.60 -22.27 6.53
N LEU A 233 16.31 -22.14 6.87
CA LEU A 233 15.20 -22.52 5.99
C LEU A 233 15.27 -21.77 4.65
N CYS A 234 15.55 -20.46 4.70
CA CYS A 234 15.67 -19.66 3.48
C CYS A 234 16.89 -20.07 2.64
N ALA A 235 18.04 -20.29 3.28
CA ALA A 235 19.28 -20.66 2.60
C ALA A 235 19.24 -22.07 1.98
N SER A 236 18.48 -22.99 2.59
CA SER A 236 18.38 -24.39 2.15
C SER A 236 17.46 -24.59 0.94
N GLN A 237 16.57 -23.64 0.63
CA GLN A 237 15.62 -23.79 -0.47
C GLN A 237 16.29 -23.71 -1.86
N LYS A 238 16.60 -24.88 -2.42
CA LYS A 238 17.36 -25.03 -3.67
C LYS A 238 16.56 -24.66 -4.93
N ALA A 239 15.23 -24.68 -4.87
CA ALA A 239 14.36 -24.22 -5.97
C ALA A 239 14.51 -22.71 -6.25
N ILE A 240 15.19 -21.98 -5.35
CA ILE A 240 15.42 -20.54 -5.46
C ILE A 240 16.92 -20.29 -5.71
N PRO A 241 17.28 -19.40 -6.66
CA PRO A 241 18.66 -18.99 -6.90
C PRO A 241 19.32 -18.45 -5.62
N ALA A 242 20.56 -18.87 -5.35
CA ALA A 242 21.29 -18.53 -4.12
C ALA A 242 21.26 -17.03 -3.77
N ARG A 243 21.43 -16.16 -4.78
CA ARG A 243 21.41 -14.69 -4.63
C ARG A 243 20.06 -14.09 -4.20
N ARG A 244 18.97 -14.86 -4.24
CA ARG A 244 17.59 -14.44 -3.92
C ARG A 244 17.06 -15.06 -2.65
N ARG A 245 17.65 -16.18 -2.19
CA ARG A 245 17.18 -16.96 -1.03
C ARG A 245 16.93 -16.10 0.20
N LEU A 246 17.91 -15.28 0.56
CA LEU A 246 17.86 -14.36 1.71
C LEU A 246 17.38 -12.95 1.35
N GLY A 247 16.81 -12.77 0.16
CA GLY A 247 16.52 -11.47 -0.44
C GLY A 247 17.75 -10.78 -1.03
N PHE A 248 17.53 -9.68 -1.74
CA PHE A 248 18.59 -8.89 -2.36
C PHE A 248 19.71 -8.54 -1.37
N ARG A 249 20.95 -8.90 -1.73
CA ARG A 249 22.16 -8.75 -0.90
C ARG A 249 22.07 -9.42 0.49
N GLY A 250 21.19 -10.40 0.67
CA GLY A 250 21.00 -11.07 1.95
C GLY A 250 20.39 -10.18 3.03
N THR A 251 19.60 -9.16 2.65
CA THR A 251 19.05 -8.18 3.60
C THR A 251 18.08 -8.81 4.60
N MET A 252 17.36 -9.87 4.21
CA MET A 252 16.31 -10.49 5.03
C MET A 252 15.36 -9.43 5.62
N SER A 253 14.78 -8.60 4.75
CA SER A 253 13.69 -7.69 5.14
C SER A 253 12.42 -8.47 5.40
N ASN A 254 11.57 -7.99 6.30
CA ASN A 254 10.25 -8.55 6.60
C ASN A 254 9.09 -7.59 6.27
N LEU A 255 9.37 -6.50 5.55
CA LEU A 255 8.36 -5.51 5.18
C LEU A 255 7.83 -5.74 3.76
N VAL A 256 6.50 -5.79 3.63
CA VAL A 256 5.77 -5.99 2.37
C VAL A 256 4.85 -4.81 2.13
N PHE A 257 5.00 -4.12 1.00
CA PHE A 257 4.08 -3.05 0.60
C PHE A 257 3.01 -3.57 -0.35
N TYR A 258 1.77 -3.12 -0.16
CA TYR A 258 0.64 -3.52 -1.03
C TYR A 258 0.81 -3.08 -2.48
N HIS A 259 1.56 -2.00 -2.74
CA HIS A 259 1.81 -1.51 -4.09
C HIS A 259 2.99 -2.16 -4.80
N SER A 260 3.94 -2.73 -4.05
CA SER A 260 5.07 -3.45 -4.65
C SER A 260 5.78 -4.30 -3.60
N VAL A 261 5.85 -5.61 -3.81
CA VAL A 261 6.57 -6.50 -2.90
C VAL A 261 8.08 -6.31 -3.09
N PRO A 262 8.84 -5.87 -2.07
CA PRO A 262 10.28 -5.62 -2.22
C PRO A 262 11.07 -6.89 -2.57
N ASN A 263 12.16 -6.75 -3.33
CA ASN A 263 13.04 -7.88 -3.65
C ASN A 263 14.06 -8.19 -2.54
N ASN A 264 14.02 -7.45 -1.42
CA ASN A 264 14.92 -7.61 -0.28
C ASN A 264 14.33 -8.49 0.84
N ILE A 265 13.10 -9.00 0.67
CA ILE A 265 12.52 -10.08 1.48
C ILE A 265 12.96 -11.46 0.96
N PRO A 266 12.88 -12.53 1.77
CA PRO A 266 13.24 -13.89 1.35
C PRO A 266 12.64 -14.30 0.01
N GLY A 267 13.46 -14.91 -0.85
CA GLY A 267 13.08 -15.25 -2.23
C GLY A 267 11.88 -16.20 -2.31
N MET A 268 11.69 -17.05 -1.29
CA MET A 268 10.60 -18.04 -1.26
C MET A 268 9.21 -17.41 -1.23
N LEU A 269 9.14 -16.13 -0.85
CA LEU A 269 7.90 -15.39 -0.78
C LEU A 269 7.48 -14.83 -2.14
N TRP A 270 8.38 -14.64 -3.11
CA TRP A 270 8.04 -13.93 -4.36
C TRP A 270 8.65 -14.51 -5.64
N HIS A 271 9.68 -15.34 -5.53
CA HIS A 271 10.34 -15.92 -6.70
C HIS A 271 9.59 -17.18 -7.14
N GLU A 272 9.12 -17.15 -8.38
CA GLU A 272 8.46 -18.28 -9.03
C GLU A 272 9.46 -19.09 -9.87
N SER A 273 9.32 -20.42 -9.81
CA SER A 273 10.01 -21.38 -10.66
C SER A 273 9.13 -22.60 -10.89
N GLU A 274 9.52 -23.50 -11.80
CA GLU A 274 8.77 -24.74 -12.08
C GLU A 274 8.55 -25.62 -10.84
N SER A 275 9.40 -25.49 -9.83
CA SER A 275 9.37 -26.28 -8.59
C SER A 275 9.00 -25.47 -7.36
N TRP A 276 8.60 -24.19 -7.53
CA TRP A 276 8.27 -23.32 -6.40
C TRP A 276 7.17 -22.32 -6.74
N THR A 277 6.06 -22.42 -6.01
CA THR A 277 4.95 -21.47 -6.07
C THR A 277 5.05 -20.47 -4.91
N PRO A 278 5.34 -19.19 -5.15
CA PRO A 278 5.48 -18.18 -4.10
C PRO A 278 4.13 -17.62 -3.62
N LEU A 279 4.12 -17.02 -2.43
CA LEU A 279 2.94 -16.31 -1.90
C LEU A 279 2.66 -14.98 -2.61
N PHE A 280 3.70 -14.35 -3.16
CA PHE A 280 3.67 -13.05 -3.85
C PHE A 280 4.18 -13.18 -5.29
N PRO A 281 3.48 -13.92 -6.16
CA PRO A 281 3.89 -14.08 -7.55
C PRO A 281 4.03 -12.71 -8.23
N SER A 282 4.99 -12.61 -9.15
CA SER A 282 5.31 -11.35 -9.85
C SER A 282 5.55 -10.14 -8.93
N ARG A 283 5.98 -10.37 -7.69
CA ARG A 283 6.19 -9.32 -6.67
C ARG A 283 4.96 -8.43 -6.42
N SER A 284 3.78 -9.06 -6.48
CA SER A 284 2.49 -8.41 -6.23
C SER A 284 1.82 -9.04 -5.02
N VAL A 285 1.05 -8.24 -4.28
CA VAL A 285 0.22 -8.74 -3.18
C VAL A 285 -1.09 -9.29 -3.77
N PRO A 286 -1.42 -10.59 -3.56
CA PRO A 286 -2.67 -11.17 -4.02
C PRO A 286 -3.90 -10.51 -3.38
N GLU A 287 -5.04 -10.53 -4.09
CA GLU A 287 -6.30 -9.90 -3.65
C GLU A 287 -6.89 -10.48 -2.36
N TRP A 288 -6.65 -11.77 -2.08
CA TRP A 288 -7.13 -12.44 -0.87
C TRP A 288 -6.45 -11.92 0.40
N LEU A 289 -5.20 -11.45 0.31
CA LEU A 289 -4.38 -11.15 1.48
C LEU A 289 -4.81 -9.87 2.23
N PRO A 290 -5.13 -8.74 1.56
CA PRO A 290 -5.73 -7.59 2.24
C PRO A 290 -7.01 -7.96 2.98
N THR A 291 -7.90 -8.75 2.34
CA THR A 291 -9.15 -9.24 2.95
C THR A 291 -8.86 -10.02 4.23
N LEU A 292 -7.91 -10.95 4.19
CA LEU A 292 -7.47 -11.71 5.37
C LEU A 292 -6.94 -10.77 6.47
N LEU A 293 -6.07 -9.83 6.12
CA LEU A 293 -5.41 -8.92 7.06
C LEU A 293 -6.36 -7.86 7.67
N ASP A 294 -7.46 -7.55 6.99
CA ASP A 294 -8.54 -6.69 7.52
C ASP A 294 -9.47 -7.42 8.49
N GLY A 295 -9.23 -8.71 8.75
CA GLY A 295 -10.07 -9.51 9.63
C GLY A 295 -11.42 -9.87 8.99
N ALA A 296 -11.58 -9.68 7.68
CA ALA A 296 -12.64 -10.33 6.95
C ALA A 296 -12.26 -11.82 6.87
N SER A 297 -12.78 -12.61 7.80
CA SER A 297 -12.50 -14.04 7.89
C SER A 297 -12.52 -14.69 6.49
N LEU A 298 -11.39 -15.25 6.06
CA LEU A 298 -11.34 -16.20 4.94
C LEU A 298 -11.98 -17.56 5.31
N THR A 299 -12.76 -17.62 6.39
CA THR A 299 -13.85 -18.57 6.46
C THR A 299 -14.69 -18.40 5.19
N PRO A 300 -15.08 -19.46 4.46
CA PRO A 300 -16.14 -19.32 3.47
C PRO A 300 -17.32 -18.69 4.21
N ARG A 301 -17.59 -17.39 3.95
CA ARG A 301 -18.55 -16.53 4.67
C ARG A 301 -19.39 -17.36 5.64
N GLY A 302 -18.99 -17.39 6.90
CA GLY A 302 -19.80 -18.03 7.93
C GLY A 302 -21.19 -17.41 7.92
N LYS A 303 -22.14 -18.09 7.27
CA LYS A 303 -23.60 -17.95 7.35
C LYS A 303 -24.14 -16.53 7.60
N GLY A 304 -23.64 -15.54 6.86
CA GLY A 304 -24.21 -14.20 6.78
C GLY A 304 -24.71 -13.94 5.37
N VAL A 305 -26.01 -13.70 5.22
CA VAL A 305 -26.58 -13.22 3.96
C VAL A 305 -26.08 -11.79 3.73
N SER A 306 -25.50 -11.51 2.55
CA SER A 306 -24.96 -10.16 2.27
C SER A 306 -26.04 -9.10 2.36
N ASP A 307 -25.69 -7.86 2.73
CA ASP A 307 -26.66 -6.77 2.86
C ASP A 307 -27.48 -6.55 1.57
N SER A 308 -26.84 -6.65 0.40
CA SER A 308 -27.53 -6.57 -0.89
C SER A 308 -28.54 -7.72 -1.07
N MET A 309 -28.22 -8.93 -0.62
CA MET A 309 -29.14 -10.07 -0.66
C MET A 309 -30.28 -9.87 0.34
N LEU A 310 -29.99 -9.39 1.54
CA LEU A 310 -31.02 -9.09 2.54
C LEU A 310 -32.00 -8.02 2.00
N ALA A 311 -31.48 -6.94 1.42
CA ALA A 311 -32.27 -5.89 0.80
C ALA A 311 -33.11 -6.43 -0.36
N LEU A 312 -32.55 -7.29 -1.22
CA LEU A 312 -33.29 -7.97 -2.29
C LEU A 312 -34.46 -8.80 -1.71
N LEU A 313 -34.20 -9.62 -0.68
CA LEU A 313 -35.22 -10.46 -0.05
C LEU A 313 -36.32 -9.61 0.62
N GLN A 314 -35.97 -8.49 1.25
CA GLN A 314 -36.92 -7.54 1.84
C GLN A 314 -37.80 -6.86 0.79
N LEU A 315 -37.24 -6.44 -0.35
CA LEU A 315 -38.01 -5.87 -1.46
C LEU A 315 -38.99 -6.90 -2.05
N ILE A 316 -38.55 -8.16 -2.19
CA ILE A 316 -39.41 -9.26 -2.65
C ILE A 316 -40.50 -9.58 -1.61
N LYS A 317 -40.21 -9.47 -0.30
CA LYS A 317 -41.20 -9.59 0.79
C LYS A 317 -42.28 -8.50 0.69
N ARG A 318 -41.88 -7.27 0.34
CA ARG A 318 -42.78 -6.13 0.07
C ARG A 318 -43.55 -6.25 -1.26
N GLY A 319 -43.32 -7.31 -2.03
CA GLY A 319 -44.04 -7.59 -3.29
C GLY A 319 -43.35 -7.09 -4.55
N ILE A 320 -42.20 -6.42 -4.44
CA ILE A 320 -41.46 -5.91 -5.60
C ILE A 320 -40.69 -7.07 -6.24
N ARG A 321 -41.08 -7.47 -7.45
CA ARG A 321 -40.47 -8.60 -8.18
C ARG A 321 -40.07 -8.28 -9.61
N ASN A 322 -40.50 -7.13 -10.13
CA ASN A 322 -40.09 -6.65 -11.43
C ASN A 322 -38.60 -6.28 -11.40
N GLN A 323 -37.81 -6.78 -12.35
CA GLN A 323 -36.36 -6.60 -12.37
C GLN A 323 -35.95 -5.13 -12.42
N ASN A 324 -36.63 -4.29 -13.22
CA ASN A 324 -36.31 -2.86 -13.31
C ASN A 324 -36.60 -2.14 -11.98
N SER A 325 -37.71 -2.50 -11.32
CA SER A 325 -38.05 -1.94 -10.01
C SER A 325 -37.08 -2.38 -8.91
N LEU A 326 -36.64 -3.65 -8.95
CA LEU A 326 -35.63 -4.18 -8.03
C LEU A 326 -34.27 -3.51 -8.23
N ALA A 327 -33.79 -3.41 -9.47
CA ALA A 327 -32.52 -2.78 -9.82
C ALA A 327 -32.49 -1.32 -9.34
N ARG A 328 -33.56 -0.56 -9.65
CA ARG A 328 -33.70 0.83 -9.22
C ARG A 328 -33.76 0.98 -7.69
N SER A 329 -34.51 0.11 -7.00
CA SER A 329 -34.66 0.18 -5.54
C SER A 329 -33.39 -0.23 -4.80
N LEU A 330 -32.55 -1.07 -5.40
CA LEU A 330 -31.25 -1.48 -4.87
C LEU A 330 -30.11 -0.55 -5.30
N GLY A 331 -30.33 0.32 -6.28
CA GLY A 331 -29.27 1.17 -6.86
C GLY A 331 -28.22 0.37 -7.63
N VAL A 332 -28.59 -0.75 -8.24
CA VAL A 332 -27.66 -1.65 -8.95
C VAL A 332 -28.04 -1.81 -10.43
N ASP A 333 -27.09 -2.19 -11.27
CA ASP A 333 -27.35 -2.52 -12.66
C ASP A 333 -28.04 -3.88 -12.81
N GLY A 334 -28.58 -4.13 -14.01
CA GLY A 334 -29.33 -5.35 -14.29
C GLY A 334 -28.49 -6.63 -14.24
N VAL A 335 -27.20 -6.56 -14.57
CA VAL A 335 -26.29 -7.73 -14.55
C VAL A 335 -26.02 -8.15 -13.12
N PHE A 336 -25.70 -7.20 -12.25
CA PHE A 336 -25.51 -7.46 -10.82
C PHE A 336 -26.79 -8.00 -10.18
N LEU A 337 -27.96 -7.42 -10.49
CA LEU A 337 -29.24 -7.92 -10.00
C LEU A 337 -29.49 -9.39 -10.42
N GLN A 338 -29.18 -9.75 -11.67
CA GLN A 338 -29.35 -11.11 -12.15
C GLN A 338 -28.44 -12.09 -11.40
N GLN A 339 -27.17 -11.73 -11.17
CA GLN A 339 -26.24 -12.54 -10.38
C GLN A 339 -26.73 -12.71 -8.94
N LEU A 340 -27.28 -11.65 -8.35
CA LEU A 340 -27.83 -11.68 -7.00
C LEU A 340 -29.08 -12.58 -6.91
N ILE A 341 -29.99 -12.51 -7.89
CA ILE A 341 -31.16 -13.41 -7.96
C ILE A 341 -30.73 -14.86 -8.13
N LEU A 342 -29.75 -15.14 -9.00
CA LEU A 342 -29.21 -16.49 -9.20
C LEU A 342 -28.59 -17.04 -7.93
N SER A 343 -27.81 -16.23 -7.22
CA SER A 343 -27.24 -16.58 -5.93
C SER A 343 -28.32 -16.88 -4.89
N GLY A 344 -29.40 -16.08 -4.86
CA GLY A 344 -30.54 -16.27 -3.96
C GLY A 344 -31.32 -17.57 -4.26
N LYS A 345 -31.42 -17.96 -5.53
CA LYS A 345 -31.99 -19.25 -5.95
C LYS A 345 -31.09 -20.42 -5.54
N LYS A 346 -29.79 -20.34 -5.84
CA LYS A 346 -28.80 -21.38 -5.49
C LYS A 346 -28.73 -21.61 -3.98
N SER A 347 -28.88 -20.53 -3.20
CA SER A 347 -28.89 -20.58 -1.73
C SER A 347 -30.24 -21.01 -1.16
N GLY A 348 -31.25 -21.27 -2.00
CA GLY A 348 -32.56 -21.73 -1.58
C GLY A 348 -33.43 -20.65 -0.93
N PHE A 349 -33.08 -19.36 -1.03
CA PHE A 349 -33.87 -18.24 -0.49
C PHE A 349 -35.01 -17.83 -1.42
N LEU A 350 -34.82 -18.06 -2.73
CA LEU A 350 -35.77 -17.74 -3.77
C LEU A 350 -36.19 -18.99 -4.56
N THR A 351 -37.46 -19.06 -4.95
CA THR A 351 -37.96 -20.05 -5.91
C THR A 351 -37.51 -19.73 -7.33
N SER A 352 -37.72 -20.67 -8.26
CA SER A 352 -37.52 -20.44 -9.70
C SER A 352 -38.27 -19.20 -10.22
N GLY A 353 -39.46 -18.92 -9.67
CA GLY A 353 -40.28 -17.73 -9.95
C GLY A 353 -39.98 -16.50 -9.10
N ASN A 354 -38.78 -16.39 -8.51
CA ASN A 354 -38.33 -15.24 -7.70
C ASN A 354 -39.25 -14.92 -6.49
N ARG A 355 -39.85 -15.93 -5.87
CA ARG A 355 -40.62 -15.79 -4.63
C ARG A 355 -39.79 -16.25 -3.44
N LEU A 356 -40.04 -15.70 -2.25
CA LEU A 356 -39.37 -16.15 -1.03
C LEU A 356 -39.74 -17.59 -0.69
N THR A 357 -38.74 -18.37 -0.31
CA THR A 357 -38.91 -19.69 0.33
C THR A 357 -39.03 -19.52 1.84
N LYS A 358 -39.35 -20.61 2.57
CA LYS A 358 -39.33 -20.61 4.04
C LYS A 358 -37.95 -20.19 4.59
N ALA A 359 -36.86 -20.64 3.97
CA ALA A 359 -35.50 -20.26 4.34
C ALA A 359 -35.24 -18.77 4.09
N GLY A 360 -35.69 -18.21 2.95
CA GLY A 360 -35.58 -16.79 2.66
C GLY A 360 -36.32 -15.89 3.65
N VAL A 361 -37.50 -16.32 4.13
CA VAL A 361 -38.27 -15.60 5.16
C VAL A 361 -37.57 -15.67 6.52
N GLN A 362 -37.06 -16.84 6.91
CA GLN A 362 -36.36 -17.03 8.18
C GLN A 362 -35.11 -16.15 8.30
N ILE A 363 -34.37 -15.96 7.21
CA ILE A 363 -33.22 -15.05 7.16
C ILE A 363 -33.62 -13.60 7.41
N ILE A 364 -34.70 -13.13 6.78
CA ILE A 364 -35.19 -11.76 7.01
C ILE A 364 -35.53 -11.58 8.49
N TRP A 365 -36.20 -12.57 9.11
CA TRP A 365 -36.57 -12.48 10.52
C TRP A 365 -35.39 -12.59 11.48
N ALA A 366 -34.44 -13.49 11.22
CA ALA A 366 -33.23 -13.65 12.04
C ALA A 366 -32.39 -12.37 12.08
N THR A 367 -32.39 -11.60 10.98
CA THR A 367 -31.62 -10.34 10.89
C THR A 367 -32.39 -9.14 11.49
N GLN A 368 -33.72 -9.21 11.58
CA GLN A 368 -34.57 -8.16 12.18
C GLN A 368 -34.64 -8.21 13.72
N HIS A 369 -34.29 -9.33 14.35
CA HIS A 369 -34.34 -9.50 15.81
C HIS A 369 -32.98 -9.29 16.50
N GLY A 370 -31.93 -8.97 15.73
CA GLY A 370 -30.58 -8.63 16.23
C GLY A 370 -30.27 -7.13 16.26
N SER A 371 -31.17 -6.28 15.76
CA SER A 371 -31.10 -4.83 15.86
C SER A 371 -32.17 -4.35 16.84
N GLU A 372 -31.77 -3.71 17.93
CA GLU A 372 -32.69 -2.95 18.78
C GLU A 372 -33.57 -2.07 17.90
N ILE A 373 -34.87 -2.09 18.21
CA ILE A 373 -35.86 -1.26 17.52
C ILE A 373 -35.46 0.19 17.78
N GLU A 374 -34.88 0.87 16.79
CA GLU A 374 -34.92 2.33 16.78
C GLU A 374 -36.39 2.72 16.78
N GLU A 375 -36.81 3.30 17.89
CA GLU A 375 -38.15 3.82 18.08
C GLU A 375 -38.38 4.90 17.02
N PHE A 376 -39.32 4.65 16.11
CA PHE A 376 -39.62 5.56 15.00
C PHE A 376 -39.98 6.93 15.58
N ASP A 377 -39.18 7.96 15.28
CA ASP A 377 -39.45 9.31 15.73
C ASP A 377 -40.78 9.80 15.14
N ARG A 378 -41.81 9.82 15.99
CA ARG A 378 -43.16 10.26 15.63
C ARG A 378 -43.30 11.78 15.60
N SER A 379 -42.23 12.55 15.88
CA SER A 379 -42.26 14.01 15.80
C SER A 379 -42.60 14.54 14.40
N LEU A 380 -42.32 13.74 13.36
CA LEU A 380 -42.59 14.07 11.95
C LEU A 380 -43.78 13.29 11.35
N TYR A 381 -44.47 12.45 12.14
CA TYR A 381 -45.61 11.67 11.65
C TYR A 381 -46.91 12.50 11.71
N VAL A 382 -47.43 12.91 10.55
CA VAL A 382 -48.77 13.49 10.43
C VAL A 382 -49.76 12.41 10.00
N PRO A 383 -50.76 12.05 10.83
CA PRO A 383 -51.77 11.06 10.47
C PRO A 383 -52.61 11.53 9.28
N GLU A 384 -52.97 10.64 8.36
CA GLU A 384 -53.85 10.98 7.21
C GLU A 384 -55.20 11.59 7.64
N LYS A 385 -55.66 11.31 8.86
CA LYS A 385 -56.87 11.92 9.44
C LYS A 385 -56.73 13.40 9.81
N TRP A 386 -55.51 13.94 9.81
CA TRP A 386 -55.20 15.37 10.04
C TRP A 386 -54.90 16.13 8.73
N CYS A 387 -54.82 15.43 7.61
CA CYS A 387 -54.77 16.05 6.29
C CYS A 387 -56.20 16.45 5.86
N VAL A 388 -56.69 17.57 6.39
CA VAL A 388 -57.96 18.16 5.92
C VAL A 388 -57.69 18.90 4.60
N ASP A 389 -58.53 18.62 3.61
CA ASP A 389 -58.61 19.24 2.27
C ASP A 389 -57.43 19.01 1.30
N ARG A 390 -57.43 17.84 0.64
CA ARG A 390 -57.05 17.80 -0.78
C ARG A 390 -58.32 17.57 -1.61
N ARG A 391 -58.94 18.68 -2.00
CA ARG A 391 -59.96 18.70 -3.04
C ARG A 391 -59.42 17.99 -4.28
N THR A 392 -60.19 17.01 -4.75
CA THR A 392 -60.06 16.43 -6.08
C THR A 392 -60.18 17.57 -7.11
N ILE A 393 -59.16 17.75 -7.94
CA ILE A 393 -59.23 18.43 -9.25
C ILE A 393 -58.75 17.42 -10.28
#